data_AF-A0A960MYA5-F1
#
_entry.id   AF-A0A960MYA5-F1
#
_cell.length_a   1.000
_cell.length_b   1.000
_cell.length_c   1.000
_cell.angle_alpha   90.00
_cell.angle_beta   90.00
_cell.angle_gamma   90.00
#
_symmetry.space_group_name_H-M   'P 1'
#
loop_
_entity.id
_entity.type
_entity.pdbx_description
1 polymer ?
#
loop_
_entity_poly.entity_id
_entity_poly.type
_entity_poly.pdbx_seq_one_letter_code
_entity_poly.pdbx_strand_id
1 'polypeptide(L)'
;MSKDDTSAPRPDLEALEKQLKKLKKLGKNRGVETLLRNTYRVHIALNTLADSKANFLISVNSALMVLASSHGMTYVNNRLLLIPMAVIILTCVSSMVFAVLCARPRVDHEAFARDEEGKSRGNLLFFGSFTQLSSDQFEDEMLDVLQDGEKVYPTMITDLYQMGQVLDKKYGRLKTAYAFLLFGLPIGVILFVLMQSLVKVGTIQ
;
A
#
# COMPACT_ATOMS: atom_id res chain seq x y z
N MET A 1 54.73 39.31 17.97
CA MET A 1 54.76 37.99 18.65
C MET A 1 53.52 37.95 19.53
N SER A 2 52.50 37.12 19.35
CA SER A 2 52.32 35.79 18.74
C SER A 2 50.88 35.76 18.17
N LYS A 3 50.59 35.55 16.89
CA LYS A 3 50.48 34.29 16.12
C LYS A 3 50.04 33.04 16.89
N ASP A 4 49.09 32.35 16.24
CA ASP A 4 48.74 30.92 16.33
C ASP A 4 47.88 30.46 17.53
N ASP A 5 46.86 29.61 17.37
CA ASP A 5 46.27 28.99 16.17
C ASP A 5 45.00 28.20 16.56
N THR A 6 44.23 27.81 15.53
CA THR A 6 43.42 26.58 15.45
C THR A 6 42.15 26.43 16.30
N SER A 7 41.04 27.06 15.88
CA SER A 7 39.73 26.39 15.99
C SER A 7 39.53 25.54 14.73
N ALA A 8 39.80 24.24 14.84
CA ALA A 8 39.70 23.27 13.74
C ALA A 8 38.39 23.41 12.93
N PRO A 9 38.41 23.20 11.60
CA PRO A 9 37.18 23.12 10.82
C PRO A 9 36.39 21.93 11.33
N ARG A 10 35.23 22.16 11.96
CA ARG A 10 34.33 21.07 12.35
C ARG A 10 33.78 20.46 11.05
N PRO A 11 34.19 19.23 10.68
CA PRO A 11 33.97 18.68 9.33
C PRO A 11 32.49 18.35 9.05
N ASP A 12 31.65 18.36 10.07
CA ASP A 12 30.20 18.19 10.04
C ASP A 12 29.46 19.47 9.57
N LEU A 13 29.89 20.66 10.00
CA LEU A 13 29.28 21.94 9.63
C LEU A 13 29.50 22.29 8.14
N GLU A 14 30.71 22.09 7.63
CA GLU A 14 30.99 22.32 6.21
C GLU A 14 30.27 21.32 5.30
N ALA A 15 30.15 20.05 5.73
CA ALA A 15 29.39 19.03 5.00
C ALA A 15 27.90 19.35 4.98
N LEU A 16 27.35 19.82 6.10
CA LEU A 16 25.97 20.26 6.24
C LEU A 16 25.69 21.50 5.38
N GLU A 17 26.57 22.51 5.38
CA GLU A 17 26.45 23.68 4.51
C GLU A 17 26.50 23.33 3.01
N LYS A 18 27.34 22.37 2.63
CA LYS A 18 27.41 21.86 1.25
C LYS A 18 26.14 21.14 0.84
N GLN A 19 25.54 20.38 1.77
CA GLN A 19 24.26 19.73 1.57
C GLN A 19 23.12 20.76 1.45
N LEU A 20 23.07 21.75 2.35
CA LEU A 20 22.15 22.90 2.27
C LEU A 20 22.25 23.64 0.93
N LYS A 21 23.46 24.01 0.50
CA LYS A 21 23.69 24.69 -0.79
C LYS A 21 23.27 23.82 -1.98
N LYS A 22 23.48 22.51 -1.93
CA LYS A 22 22.96 21.57 -2.94
C LYS A 22 21.43 21.54 -2.94
N LEU A 23 20.79 21.49 -1.77
CA LEU A 23 19.33 21.51 -1.61
C LEU A 23 18.71 22.82 -2.11
N LYS A 24 19.26 23.98 -1.74
CA LYS A 24 18.87 25.30 -2.27
C LYS A 24 18.99 25.38 -3.80
N LYS A 25 20.06 24.82 -4.36
CA LYS A 25 20.25 24.75 -5.83
C LYS A 25 19.25 23.81 -6.50
N LEU A 26 18.90 22.69 -5.86
CA LEU A 26 17.87 21.76 -6.30
C LEU A 26 16.48 22.42 -6.29
N GLY A 27 16.17 23.24 -5.29
CA GLY A 27 14.89 23.94 -5.19
C GLY A 27 14.63 25.00 -6.25
N LYS A 28 15.69 25.50 -6.91
CA LYS A 28 15.58 26.41 -8.05
C LYS A 28 15.39 25.68 -9.39
N ASN A 29 15.39 24.34 -9.39
CA ASN A 29 15.39 23.54 -10.60
C ASN A 29 13.97 22.99 -10.88
N ARG A 30 13.31 23.52 -11.92
CA ARG A 30 11.96 23.09 -12.36
C ARG A 30 11.85 21.58 -12.59
N GLY A 31 12.97 20.91 -12.86
CA GLY A 31 13.02 19.44 -12.97
C GLY A 31 12.69 18.71 -11.68
N VAL A 32 13.10 19.23 -10.51
CA VAL A 32 12.84 18.60 -9.20
C VAL A 32 11.36 18.71 -8.83
N GLU A 33 10.77 19.89 -9.00
CA GLU A 33 9.33 20.11 -8.81
C GLU A 33 8.50 19.23 -9.75
N THR A 34 8.90 19.16 -11.03
CA THR A 34 8.21 18.33 -12.02
C THR A 34 8.30 16.85 -11.66
N LEU A 35 9.47 16.37 -11.22
CA LEU A 35 9.65 15.00 -10.77
C LEU A 35 8.76 14.69 -9.58
N LEU A 36 8.81 15.48 -8.51
CA LEU A 36 7.97 15.27 -7.32
C LEU A 36 6.49 15.26 -7.69
N ARG A 37 6.02 16.29 -8.41
CA ARG A 37 4.63 16.36 -8.86
C ARG A 37 4.22 15.12 -9.66
N ASN A 38 5.08 14.64 -10.55
CA ASN A 38 4.79 13.45 -11.33
C ASN A 38 4.74 12.20 -10.44
N THR A 39 5.69 12.02 -9.53
CA THR A 39 5.72 10.85 -8.64
C THR A 39 4.51 10.81 -7.73
N TYR A 40 4.08 11.94 -7.13
CA TYR A 40 2.83 12.02 -6.37
C TYR A 40 1.61 11.58 -7.20
N ARG A 41 1.50 12.05 -8.45
CA ARG A 41 0.43 11.61 -9.36
C ARG A 41 0.46 10.11 -9.62
N VAL A 42 1.66 9.55 -9.81
CA VAL A 42 1.85 8.10 -9.99
C VAL A 42 1.42 7.34 -8.73
N HIS A 43 1.78 7.77 -7.52
CA HIS A 43 1.37 7.11 -6.28
C HIS A 43 -0.15 7.15 -6.07
N ILE A 44 -0.79 8.29 -6.31
CA ILE A 44 -2.25 8.42 -6.27
C ILE A 44 -2.89 7.48 -7.30
N ALA A 45 -2.36 7.45 -8.53
CA ALA A 45 -2.86 6.56 -9.59
C ALA A 45 -2.69 5.07 -9.24
N LEU A 46 -1.54 4.68 -8.69
CA LEU A 46 -1.29 3.31 -8.24
C LEU A 46 -2.23 2.92 -7.09
N ASN A 47 -2.50 3.83 -6.16
CA ASN A 47 -3.44 3.59 -5.08
C ASN A 47 -4.86 3.33 -5.63
N THR A 48 -5.33 4.18 -6.55
CA THR A 48 -6.61 3.99 -7.24
C THR A 48 -6.64 2.71 -8.07
N LEU A 49 -5.53 2.35 -8.71
CA LEU A 49 -5.42 1.10 -9.47
C LEU A 49 -5.52 -0.13 -8.57
N ALA A 50 -4.87 -0.10 -7.40
CA ALA A 50 -4.98 -1.17 -6.41
C ALA A 50 -6.43 -1.36 -5.94
N ASP A 51 -7.13 -0.27 -5.63
CA ASP A 51 -8.54 -0.31 -5.21
C ASP A 51 -9.45 -0.83 -6.33
N SER A 52 -9.21 -0.40 -7.58
CA SER A 52 -9.92 -0.92 -8.75
C SER A 52 -9.70 -2.43 -8.95
N LYS A 53 -8.46 -2.92 -8.82
CA LYS A 53 -8.15 -4.37 -8.91
C LYS A 53 -8.77 -5.17 -7.76
N ALA A 54 -8.82 -4.62 -6.55
CA ALA A 54 -9.50 -5.24 -5.43
C ALA A 54 -11.02 -5.35 -5.69
N ASN A 55 -11.65 -4.28 -6.18
CA ASN A 55 -13.07 -4.28 -6.54
C ASN A 55 -13.38 -5.27 -7.68
N PHE A 56 -12.48 -5.37 -8.67
CA PHE A 56 -12.59 -6.39 -9.72
C PHE A 56 -12.57 -7.82 -9.14
N LEU A 57 -11.61 -8.13 -8.25
CA LEU A 57 -11.56 -9.44 -7.58
C LEU A 57 -12.81 -9.74 -6.76
N ILE A 58 -13.33 -8.76 -6.03
CA ILE A 58 -14.57 -8.90 -5.26
C ILE A 58 -15.73 -9.26 -6.20
N SER A 59 -15.90 -8.51 -7.29
CA SER A 59 -16.96 -8.73 -8.27
C SER A 59 -16.89 -10.12 -8.92
N VAL A 60 -15.70 -10.51 -9.39
CA VAL A 60 -15.47 -11.82 -10.02
C VAL A 60 -15.72 -12.96 -9.04
N ASN A 61 -15.19 -12.87 -7.81
CA ASN A 61 -15.39 -13.92 -6.79
C ASN A 61 -16.86 -14.05 -6.39
N SER A 62 -17.58 -12.93 -6.25
CA SER A 62 -19.02 -12.95 -5.97
C SER A 62 -19.80 -13.66 -7.08
N ALA A 63 -19.49 -13.35 -8.35
CA ALA A 63 -20.13 -14.02 -9.49
C ALA A 63 -19.83 -15.54 -9.51
N LEU A 64 -18.58 -15.92 -9.28
CA LEU A 64 -18.17 -17.33 -9.19
C LEU A 64 -18.89 -18.07 -8.07
N MET A 65 -19.05 -17.45 -6.90
CA MET A 65 -19.79 -18.05 -5.78
C MET A 65 -21.26 -18.28 -6.11
N VAL A 66 -21.91 -17.33 -6.78
CA VAL A 66 -23.31 -17.49 -7.21
C VAL A 66 -23.44 -18.65 -8.19
N LEU A 67 -22.53 -18.74 -9.18
CA LEU A 67 -22.52 -19.84 -10.15
C LEU A 67 -22.23 -21.20 -9.49
N ALA A 68 -21.25 -21.25 -8.60
CA ALA A 68 -20.92 -22.46 -7.85
C ALA A 68 -22.08 -22.91 -6.97
N SER A 69 -22.76 -21.99 -6.28
CA SER A 69 -23.91 -22.33 -5.43
C SER A 69 -25.11 -22.80 -6.25
N SER A 70 -25.39 -22.12 -7.37
CA SER A 70 -26.46 -22.48 -8.29
C SER A 70 -26.26 -23.88 -8.87
N HIS A 71 -25.05 -24.17 -9.36
CA HIS A 71 -24.72 -25.49 -9.89
C HIS A 71 -24.68 -26.54 -8.76
N GLY A 72 -24.23 -26.17 -7.57
CA GLY A 72 -24.17 -27.04 -6.39
C GLY A 72 -25.53 -27.58 -5.99
N MET A 73 -26.59 -26.74 -6.07
CA MET A 73 -27.97 -27.14 -5.75
C MET A 73 -28.44 -28.34 -6.58
N THR A 74 -28.03 -28.43 -7.84
CA THR A 74 -28.37 -29.55 -8.74
C THR A 74 -27.70 -30.87 -8.33
N TYR A 75 -26.57 -30.82 -7.61
CA TYR A 75 -25.76 -31.99 -7.26
C TYR A 75 -25.68 -32.27 -5.75
N VAL A 76 -26.52 -31.64 -4.93
CA VAL A 76 -26.52 -31.79 -3.45
C VAL A 76 -26.66 -33.25 -3.00
N ASN A 77 -27.36 -34.06 -3.77
CA ASN A 77 -27.56 -35.48 -3.46
C ASN A 77 -26.26 -36.32 -3.58
N ASN A 78 -25.25 -35.84 -4.31
CA ASN A 78 -23.99 -36.55 -4.51
C ASN A 78 -22.91 -36.03 -3.56
N ARG A 79 -22.69 -36.74 -2.45
CA ARG A 79 -21.70 -36.38 -1.42
C ARG A 79 -20.28 -36.19 -1.99
N LEU A 80 -19.88 -36.94 -3.02
CA LEU A 80 -18.58 -36.80 -3.67
C LEU A 80 -18.41 -35.46 -4.43
N LEU A 81 -19.49 -34.89 -4.97
CA LEU A 81 -19.44 -33.62 -5.71
C LEU A 81 -19.52 -32.39 -4.80
N LEU A 82 -19.91 -32.56 -3.53
CA LEU A 82 -19.86 -31.47 -2.54
C LEU A 82 -18.44 -31.03 -2.23
N ILE A 83 -17.46 -31.93 -2.27
CA ILE A 83 -16.06 -31.66 -1.95
C ILE A 83 -15.45 -30.62 -2.92
N PRO A 84 -15.43 -30.83 -4.25
CA PRO A 84 -14.89 -29.84 -5.18
C PRO A 84 -15.62 -28.50 -5.12
N MET A 85 -16.93 -28.50 -4.88
CA MET A 85 -17.72 -27.27 -4.74
C MET A 85 -17.33 -26.48 -3.48
N ALA A 86 -17.14 -27.17 -2.35
CA ALA A 86 -16.63 -26.56 -1.14
C ALA A 86 -15.23 -25.94 -1.37
N VAL A 87 -14.33 -26.63 -2.09
CA VAL A 87 -12.98 -26.12 -2.40
C VAL A 87 -13.05 -24.82 -3.23
N ILE A 88 -13.90 -24.78 -4.27
CA ILE A 88 -14.08 -23.58 -5.10
C ILE A 88 -14.61 -22.42 -4.25
N ILE A 89 -15.66 -22.66 -3.45
CA ILE A 89 -16.26 -21.63 -2.60
C ILE A 89 -15.25 -21.12 -1.56
N LEU A 90 -14.55 -22.01 -0.86
CA LEU A 90 -13.53 -21.64 0.13
C LEU A 90 -12.41 -20.81 -0.49
N THR A 91 -12.00 -21.15 -1.70
CA THR A 91 -11.00 -20.38 -2.45
C THR A 91 -11.50 -18.98 -2.78
N CYS A 92 -12.73 -18.87 -3.30
CA CYS A 92 -13.33 -17.58 -3.66
C CYS A 92 -13.50 -16.69 -2.43
N VAL A 93 -13.97 -17.26 -1.32
CA VAL A 93 -14.09 -16.55 -0.03
C VAL A 93 -12.73 -16.08 0.45
N SER A 94 -11.72 -16.96 0.45
CA SER A 94 -10.35 -16.60 0.87
C SER A 94 -9.79 -15.44 0.04
N SER A 95 -9.89 -15.53 -1.29
CA SER A 95 -9.48 -14.46 -2.20
C SER A 95 -10.25 -13.15 -1.93
N MET A 96 -11.56 -13.22 -1.74
CA MET A 96 -12.42 -12.06 -1.47
C MET A 96 -12.07 -11.38 -0.14
N VAL A 97 -11.75 -12.14 0.92
CA VAL A 97 -11.30 -11.57 2.20
C VAL A 97 -10.06 -10.71 2.01
N PHE A 98 -9.05 -11.19 1.29
CA PHE A 98 -7.84 -10.41 1.03
C PHE A 98 -8.10 -9.19 0.12
N ALA A 99 -9.00 -9.30 -0.85
CA ALA A 99 -9.40 -8.17 -1.69
C ALA A 99 -10.11 -7.08 -0.87
N VAL A 100 -11.04 -7.45 0.01
CA VAL A 100 -11.70 -6.52 0.93
C VAL A 100 -10.69 -5.88 1.89
N LEU A 101 -9.73 -6.65 2.42
CA LEU A 101 -8.65 -6.09 3.25
C LEU A 101 -7.75 -5.12 2.48
N CYS A 102 -7.62 -5.26 1.16
CA CYS A 102 -6.90 -4.30 0.32
C CYS A 102 -7.70 -2.99 0.14
N ALA A 103 -9.01 -3.10 -0.10
CA ALA A 103 -9.90 -1.95 -0.29
C ALA A 103 -10.24 -1.21 1.02
N ARG A 104 -10.04 -1.85 2.18
CA ARG A 104 -10.27 -1.25 3.49
C ARG A 104 -9.39 0.00 3.65
N PRO A 105 -9.96 1.18 3.99
CA PRO A 105 -9.18 2.36 4.30
C PRO A 105 -8.34 2.06 5.55
N ARG A 106 -7.03 2.21 5.43
CA ARG A 106 -6.10 1.99 6.53
C ARG A 106 -5.48 3.32 6.92
N VAL A 107 -5.70 3.72 8.16
CA VAL A 107 -5.03 4.85 8.77
C VAL A 107 -4.00 4.25 9.73
N ASP A 108 -2.77 4.07 9.25
CA ASP A 108 -1.66 3.79 10.16
C ASP A 108 -1.26 5.16 10.75
N HIS A 109 -1.52 5.38 12.03
CA HIS A 109 -1.10 6.59 12.73
C HIS A 109 0.38 6.45 13.11
N GLU A 110 1.26 7.22 12.46
CA GLU A 110 2.60 7.45 12.99
C GLU A 110 2.56 8.64 13.93
N ALA A 111 3.03 8.44 15.17
CA ALA A 111 3.00 9.46 16.21
C ALA A 111 3.79 10.70 15.77
N PHE A 112 3.18 11.87 15.86
CA PHE A 112 3.92 13.13 15.72
C PHE A 112 4.78 13.31 16.98
N ALA A 113 6.10 13.26 16.85
CA ALA A 113 7.02 13.52 17.94
C ALA A 113 7.88 14.75 17.61
N ARG A 114 8.12 15.64 18.57
CA ARG A 114 9.25 16.57 18.53
C ARG A 114 10.42 15.92 19.24
N ASP A 115 11.61 15.97 18.66
CA ASP A 115 12.81 15.56 19.39
C ASP A 115 13.30 16.63 20.38
N GLU A 116 14.25 16.27 21.24
CA GLU A 116 14.79 17.17 22.27
C GLU A 116 15.50 18.41 21.68
N GLU A 117 15.77 18.41 20.37
CA GLU A 117 16.36 19.54 19.63
C GLU A 117 15.29 20.45 19.02
N GLY A 118 14.00 20.15 19.22
CA GLY A 118 12.87 20.91 18.69
C GLY A 118 12.60 20.64 17.21
N LYS A 119 13.20 19.62 16.58
CA LYS A 119 12.86 19.22 15.22
C LYS A 119 11.62 18.34 15.24
N SER A 120 10.63 18.73 14.43
CA SER A 120 9.47 17.89 14.17
C SER A 120 9.89 16.59 13.49
N ARG A 121 9.71 15.46 14.18
CA ARG A 121 9.89 14.08 13.70
C ARG A 121 8.55 13.45 13.29
N GLY A 122 7.73 14.21 12.59
CA GLY A 122 6.49 13.72 11.99
C GLY A 122 6.35 14.28 10.59
N ASN A 123 5.77 13.50 9.69
CA ASN A 123 5.47 13.98 8.35
C ASN A 123 4.18 14.82 8.38
N LEU A 124 4.33 16.15 8.33
CA LEU A 124 3.21 17.12 8.33
C LEU A 124 2.27 16.95 7.13
N LEU A 125 2.74 16.35 6.04
CA LEU A 125 1.94 16.17 4.82
C LEU A 125 1.09 14.90 4.88
N PHE A 126 1.42 13.95 5.77
CA PHE A 126 0.67 12.71 5.90
C PHE A 126 -0.49 12.83 6.88
N PHE A 127 -1.68 12.50 6.39
CA PHE A 127 -2.91 12.61 7.17
C PHE A 127 -2.96 11.75 8.43
N GLY A 128 -2.28 10.58 8.45
CA GLY A 128 -2.23 9.75 9.65
C GLY A 128 -1.41 10.38 10.79
N SER A 129 -0.51 11.32 10.45
CA SER A 129 0.36 12.02 11.37
C SER A 129 -0.21 13.39 11.75
N PHE A 130 -0.55 14.26 10.79
CA PHE A 130 -0.98 15.63 11.13
C PHE A 130 -2.32 15.70 11.87
N THR A 131 -3.18 14.69 11.74
CA THR A 131 -4.48 14.62 12.45
C THR A 131 -4.35 14.51 13.97
N GLN A 132 -3.13 14.29 14.49
CA GLN A 132 -2.82 14.28 15.91
C GLN A 132 -2.49 15.68 16.46
N LEU A 133 -2.28 16.67 15.58
CA LEU A 133 -1.99 18.05 15.95
C LEU A 133 -3.30 18.84 16.09
N SER A 134 -3.31 19.81 17.00
CA SER A 134 -4.34 20.86 16.98
C SER A 134 -4.19 21.76 15.76
N SER A 135 -5.25 22.50 15.41
CA SER A 135 -5.22 23.43 14.26
C SER A 135 -4.07 24.43 14.37
N ASP A 136 -3.89 25.04 15.54
CA ASP A 136 -2.85 26.05 15.79
C ASP A 136 -1.45 25.44 15.65
N GLN A 137 -1.24 24.23 16.19
CA GLN A 137 0.03 23.52 16.06
C GLN A 137 0.34 23.15 14.61
N PHE A 138 -0.67 22.70 13.85
CA PHE A 138 -0.48 22.38 12.44
C PHE A 138 -0.12 23.63 11.63
N GLU A 139 -0.78 24.76 11.88
CA GLU A 139 -0.49 26.03 11.23
C GLU A 139 0.95 26.48 11.51
N ASP A 140 1.37 26.49 12.78
CA ASP A 140 2.72 26.88 13.19
C ASP A 140 3.81 26.01 12.53
N GLU A 141 3.61 24.69 12.55
CA GLU A 141 4.55 23.73 11.97
C GLU A 141 4.60 23.81 10.44
N MET A 142 3.44 24.02 9.79
CA MET A 142 3.38 24.18 8.34
C MET A 142 4.03 25.49 7.91
N LEU A 143 3.83 26.58 8.66
CA LEU A 143 4.50 27.85 8.42
C LEU A 143 6.01 27.73 8.57
N ASP A 144 6.53 27.00 9.56
CA ASP A 144 7.97 26.72 9.71
C ASP A 144 8.54 25.99 8.49
N VAL A 145 7.85 24.96 7.97
CA VAL A 145 8.27 24.25 6.76
C VAL A 145 8.20 25.14 5.51
N LEU A 146 7.19 26.02 5.40
CA LEU A 146 7.04 26.90 4.24
C LEU A 146 8.04 28.08 4.25
N GLN A 147 8.41 28.57 5.43
CA GLN A 147 9.39 29.64 5.59
C GLN A 147 10.82 29.14 5.34
N ASP A 148 11.10 27.88 5.70
CA ASP A 148 12.38 27.24 5.41
C ASP A 148 12.31 26.37 4.16
N GLY A 149 12.70 26.96 3.01
CA GLY A 149 12.78 26.24 1.74
C GLY A 149 13.71 25.02 1.74
N GLU A 150 14.60 24.87 2.73
CA GLU A 150 15.43 23.68 2.88
C GLU A 150 14.68 22.51 3.53
N LYS A 151 13.56 22.76 4.22
CA LYS A 151 12.67 21.75 4.82
C LYS A 151 11.61 21.22 3.86
N VAL A 152 11.15 22.03 2.88
CA VAL A 152 10.06 21.66 1.96
C VAL A 152 10.32 20.33 1.25
N TYR A 153 11.48 20.18 0.59
CA TYR A 153 11.78 18.97 -0.19
C TYR A 153 11.99 17.72 0.68
N PRO A 154 12.77 17.77 1.78
CA PRO A 154 12.86 16.65 2.71
C PRO A 154 11.48 16.18 3.23
N THR A 155 10.58 17.09 3.57
CA THR A 155 9.23 16.75 4.02
C THR A 155 8.44 16.06 2.91
N MET A 156 8.46 16.59 1.68
CA MET A 156 7.80 15.95 0.54
C MET A 156 8.36 14.57 0.18
N ILE A 157 9.68 14.37 0.33
CA ILE A 157 10.34 13.08 0.07
C ILE A 157 9.94 12.06 1.14
N THR A 158 9.87 12.48 2.40
CA THR A 158 9.43 11.64 3.52
C THR A 158 7.99 11.17 3.31
N ASP A 159 7.10 12.08 2.88
CA ASP A 159 5.73 11.73 2.54
C ASP A 159 5.62 10.75 1.39
N LEU A 160 6.39 10.98 0.33
CA LEU A 160 6.43 10.06 -0.80
C LEU A 160 6.87 8.64 -0.38
N TYR A 161 7.85 8.53 0.51
CA TYR A 161 8.32 7.25 1.06
C TYR A 161 7.22 6.56 1.88
N GLN A 162 6.53 7.30 2.76
CA GLN A 162 5.44 6.76 3.57
C GLN A 162 4.25 6.32 2.72
N MET A 163 3.85 7.12 1.72
CA MET A 163 2.84 6.72 0.72
C MET A 163 3.24 5.41 0.01
N GLY A 164 4.52 5.26 -0.32
CA GLY A 164 5.07 4.03 -0.90
C GLY A 164 4.90 2.80 0.01
N GLN A 165 5.16 2.92 1.31
CA GLN A 165 4.98 1.83 2.27
C GLN A 165 3.52 1.39 2.41
N VAL A 166 2.58 2.34 2.41
CA VAL A 166 1.14 2.04 2.44
C VAL A 166 0.73 1.27 1.18
N LEU A 167 1.27 1.69 0.03
CA LEU A 167 1.00 1.06 -1.25
C LEU A 167 1.56 -0.38 -1.31
N ASP A 168 2.79 -0.61 -0.84
CA ASP A 168 3.40 -1.94 -0.77
C ASP A 168 2.54 -2.93 0.03
N LYS A 169 2.05 -2.50 1.21
CA LYS A 169 1.10 -3.28 2.02
C LYS A 169 -0.19 -3.62 1.25
N LYS A 170 -0.76 -2.67 0.50
CA LYS A 170 -1.96 -2.91 -0.34
C LYS A 170 -1.68 -3.94 -1.44
N TYR A 171 -0.59 -3.75 -2.18
CA TYR A 171 -0.21 -4.66 -3.27
C TYR A 171 0.16 -6.06 -2.76
N GLY A 172 0.74 -6.18 -1.56
CA GLY A 172 0.96 -7.46 -0.90
C GLY A 172 -0.33 -8.24 -0.65
N ARG A 173 -1.35 -7.58 -0.08
CA ARG A 173 -2.69 -8.18 0.12
C ARG A 173 -3.34 -8.57 -1.19
N LEU A 174 -3.24 -7.69 -2.19
CA LEU A 174 -3.77 -7.93 -3.52
C LEU A 174 -3.10 -9.16 -4.17
N LYS A 175 -1.78 -9.29 -4.05
CA LYS A 175 -1.04 -10.46 -4.55
C LYS A 175 -1.51 -11.76 -3.90
N THR A 176 -1.74 -11.75 -2.58
CA THR A 176 -2.28 -12.92 -1.87
C THR A 176 -3.70 -13.25 -2.34
N ALA A 177 -4.57 -12.25 -2.52
CA ALA A 177 -5.92 -12.46 -3.07
C ALA A 177 -5.89 -13.13 -4.45
N TYR A 178 -5.00 -12.66 -5.32
CA TYR A 178 -4.78 -13.26 -6.64
C TYR A 178 -4.22 -14.69 -6.53
N ALA A 179 -3.30 -14.96 -5.62
CA ALA A 179 -2.72 -16.30 -5.45
C ALA A 179 -3.80 -17.33 -5.08
N PHE A 180 -4.70 -17.00 -4.15
CA PHE A 180 -5.83 -17.89 -3.81
C PHE A 180 -6.65 -18.22 -5.06
N LEU A 181 -7.06 -17.20 -5.81
CA LEU A 181 -7.87 -17.41 -7.00
C LEU A 181 -7.12 -18.19 -8.08
N LEU A 182 -5.86 -17.82 -8.34
CA LEU A 182 -5.03 -18.37 -9.40
C LEU A 182 -4.74 -19.86 -9.21
N PHE A 183 -4.51 -20.31 -7.97
CA PHE A 183 -4.23 -21.72 -7.69
C PHE A 183 -5.48 -22.50 -7.31
N GLY A 184 -6.32 -21.96 -6.42
CA GLY A 184 -7.43 -22.71 -5.88
C GLY A 184 -8.59 -22.91 -6.87
N LEU A 185 -8.84 -21.96 -7.79
CA LEU A 185 -9.91 -22.13 -8.77
C LEU A 185 -9.58 -23.22 -9.80
N PRO A 186 -8.40 -23.25 -10.45
CA PRO A 186 -8.03 -24.37 -11.32
C PRO A 186 -8.02 -25.71 -10.58
N ILE A 187 -7.48 -25.78 -9.36
CA ILE A 187 -7.51 -27.00 -8.55
C ILE A 187 -8.94 -27.46 -8.30
N GLY A 188 -9.83 -26.55 -7.90
CA GLY A 188 -11.24 -26.85 -7.66
C GLY A 188 -11.96 -27.34 -8.92
N VAL A 189 -11.71 -26.73 -10.09
CA VAL A 189 -12.28 -27.14 -11.37
C VAL A 189 -11.78 -28.52 -11.80
N ILE A 190 -10.46 -28.77 -11.71
CA ILE A 190 -9.89 -30.08 -12.04
C ILE A 190 -10.48 -31.15 -11.13
N LEU A 191 -10.56 -30.89 -9.82
CA LEU A 191 -11.15 -31.81 -8.86
C LEU A 191 -12.63 -32.08 -9.17
N PHE A 192 -13.39 -31.06 -9.59
CA PHE A 192 -14.77 -31.20 -10.01
C PHE A 192 -14.91 -32.14 -11.21
N VAL A 193 -14.11 -31.94 -12.26
CA VAL A 193 -14.15 -32.77 -13.48
C VAL A 193 -13.75 -34.22 -13.19
N LEU A 194 -12.72 -34.44 -12.37
CA LEU A 194 -12.27 -35.78 -11.99
C LEU A 194 -13.35 -36.52 -11.18
N MET A 195 -13.92 -35.87 -10.16
CA MET A 195 -14.97 -36.47 -9.33
C MET A 195 -16.23 -36.76 -10.15
N GLN A 196 -16.62 -35.84 -11.04
CA GLN A 196 -17.78 -36.04 -11.92
C GLN A 196 -17.57 -37.22 -12.88
N SER A 197 -16.36 -37.38 -13.42
CA SER A 197 -16.03 -38.51 -14.30
C SER A 197 -16.08 -39.84 -13.55
N LEU A 198 -15.55 -39.91 -12.33
CA LEU A 198 -15.61 -41.10 -11.48
C LEU A 198 -17.05 -41.49 -11.14
N VAL A 199 -17.90 -40.52 -10.76
CA VAL A 199 -19.32 -40.77 -10.47
C VAL A 199 -20.03 -41.34 -11.70
N LYS A 200 -19.84 -40.75 -12.88
CA LYS A 200 -20.44 -41.27 -14.13
C LYS A 200 -20.01 -42.70 -14.42
N VAL A 201 -18.72 -43.04 -14.26
CA VAL A 201 -18.22 -44.40 -14.49
C VAL A 201 -18.83 -45.40 -13.49
N GLY A 202 -18.95 -45.03 -12.22
CA GLY A 202 -19.54 -45.88 -11.18
C GLY A 202 -21.05 -46.09 -11.28
N THR A 203 -21.76 -45.30 -12.10
CA THR A 203 -23.21 -45.44 -12.32
C THR A 203 -23.52 -46.29 -13.57
N ILE A 204 -22.50 -46.69 -14.35
CA ILE A 204 -22.61 -47.46 -15.59
C ILE A 204 -22.30 -48.97 -15.35
N GLN A 205 -21.84 -49.35 -14.15
CA GLN A 205 -21.73 -50.76 -13.71
C GLN A 205 -22.93 -51.16 -12.85
#